data_AF-A0A928HUL4-F1
#
_entry.id   AF-A0A928HUL4-F1
#
_cell.length_a   1.000
_cell.length_b   1.000
_cell.length_c   1.000
_cell.angle_alpha   90.00
_cell.angle_beta   90.00
_cell.angle_gamma   90.00
#
_symmetry.space_group_name_H-M   'P 1'
#
loop_
_entity.id
_entity.type
_entity.pdbx_description
1 polymer ?
#
loop_
_entity_poly.entity_id
_entity_poly.type
_entity_poly.pdbx_seq_one_letter_code
_entity_poly.pdbx_strand_id
1 'polypeptide(L)' 'METMERDVKGKKVRYIGDYYKVTFEKGKTYDLLGIEPAPWGEGYRVYSPNVEDDGVFPFSEFEIVEQPSG' A
#
# COMPACT_ATOMS: atom_id res chain seq x y z
N MET A 1 13.29 -17.71 4.17
CA MET A 1 12.72 -16.56 3.46
C MET A 1 12.03 -15.73 4.53
N GLU A 2 12.72 -14.80 5.21
CA GLU A 2 12.23 -14.26 6.49
C GLU A 2 12.65 -12.80 6.73
N THR A 3 12.73 -11.97 5.68
CA THR A 3 13.36 -10.63 5.81
C THR A 3 12.49 -9.46 5.35
N MET A 4 11.34 -9.67 4.72
CA MET A 4 10.58 -8.57 4.12
C MET A 4 9.41 -8.04 4.97
N GLU A 5 8.82 -8.86 5.85
CA GLU A 5 7.68 -8.43 6.70
C GLU A 5 8.05 -7.42 7.78
N ARG A 6 9.32 -7.40 8.24
CA ARG A 6 9.73 -6.52 9.35
C ARG A 6 9.95 -5.06 8.95
N ASP A 7 10.16 -4.77 7.67
CA ASP A 7 10.61 -3.44 7.21
C ASP A 7 9.47 -2.51 6.77
N VAL A 8 8.26 -3.05 6.58
CA VAL A 8 7.11 -2.28 6.05
C VAL A 8 6.14 -1.79 7.13
N LYS A 9 6.26 -2.33 8.35
CA LYS A 9 5.38 -1.99 9.47
C LYS A 9 5.60 -0.54 9.91
N GLY A 10 4.60 0.31 9.71
CA GLY A 10 4.65 1.74 10.03
C GLY A 10 5.03 2.63 8.84
N LYS A 11 5.28 2.05 7.66
CA LYS A 11 5.39 2.83 6.42
C LYS A 11 4.00 3.20 5.91
N LYS A 12 3.91 4.31 5.19
CA LYS A 12 2.72 4.68 4.45
C LYS A 12 3.01 4.62 2.96
N VAL A 13 1.97 4.47 2.16
CA VAL A 13 2.06 4.53 0.70
C VAL A 13 1.17 5.62 0.16
N ARG A 14 1.68 6.37 -0.81
CA ARG A 14 0.94 7.38 -1.55
C ARG A 14 0.41 6.76 -2.82
N TYR A 15 -0.89 6.90 -3.06
CA TYR A 15 -1.48 6.43 -4.31
C TYR A 15 -1.07 7.36 -5.47
N ILE A 16 -0.36 6.83 -6.45
CA ILE A 16 0.10 7.56 -7.65
C ILE A 16 -0.62 7.11 -8.93
N GLY A 17 -1.35 6.00 -8.85
CA GLY A 17 -2.12 5.44 -9.95
C GLY A 17 -3.35 6.25 -10.35
N ASP A 18 -4.02 5.77 -11.40
CA ASP A 18 -5.28 6.32 -11.90
C ASP A 18 -6.41 5.29 -11.97
N TYR A 19 -6.09 3.99 -11.82
CA TYR A 19 -7.04 2.89 -11.99
C TYR A 19 -8.01 2.75 -10.81
N TYR A 20 -7.50 2.75 -9.58
CA TYR A 20 -8.26 2.55 -8.34
C TYR A 20 -8.81 3.85 -7.75
N LYS A 21 -9.12 4.86 -8.57
CA LYS A 21 -9.59 6.18 -8.14
C LYS A 21 -10.89 6.19 -7.30
N VAL A 22 -11.64 5.09 -7.33
CA VAL A 22 -12.86 4.89 -6.52
C VAL A 22 -12.52 4.55 -5.06
N THR A 23 -11.39 3.87 -4.85
CA THR A 23 -10.92 3.41 -3.54
C THR A 23 -9.86 4.35 -2.95
N PHE A 24 -8.99 4.87 -3.81
CA PHE A 24 -7.85 5.71 -3.46
C PHE A 24 -7.89 7.04 -4.18
N GLU A 25 -7.66 8.11 -3.44
CA GLU A 25 -7.53 9.46 -3.97
C GLU A 25 -6.07 9.71 -4.37
N LYS A 26 -5.87 10.15 -5.62
CA LYS A 26 -4.53 10.36 -6.17
C LYS A 26 -3.78 11.40 -5.35
N GLY A 27 -2.55 11.06 -4.94
CA GLY A 27 -1.71 11.89 -4.08
C GLY A 27 -1.97 11.74 -2.58
N LYS A 28 -3.01 11.01 -2.17
CA LYS A 28 -3.30 10.74 -0.75
C LYS A 28 -2.47 9.57 -0.23
N THR A 29 -2.14 9.62 1.06
CA THR A 29 -1.34 8.60 1.76
C THR A 29 -2.23 7.65 2.54
N TYR A 30 -1.88 6.37 2.52
CA TYR A 30 -2.60 5.26 3.13
C TYR A 30 -1.65 4.38 3.95
N ASP A 31 -2.20 3.66 4.92
CA ASP A 31 -1.42 2.78 5.78
C ASP A 31 -1.03 1.50 5.03
N LEU A 32 0.28 1.24 4.97
CA LEU A 32 0.80 0.01 4.40
C LEU A 32 0.76 -1.07 5.49
N LEU A 33 -0.06 -2.09 5.26
CA LEU A 33 -0.20 -3.23 6.17
C LEU A 33 0.91 -4.26 5.94
N GLY A 34 1.37 -4.41 4.70
CA GLY A 34 2.37 -5.42 4.35
C GLY A 34 2.62 -5.56 2.85
N ILE A 35 3.44 -6.53 2.50
CA ILE A 35 3.59 -7.02 1.13
C ILE A 35 3.07 -8.45 1.12
N GLU A 36 2.11 -8.73 0.24
CA GLU A 36 1.47 -10.04 0.14
C GLU A 36 1.57 -10.58 -1.30
N PRO A 37 1.62 -11.91 -1.48
CA PRO A 37 1.57 -12.52 -2.81
C PRO A 37 0.18 -12.34 -3.44
N ALA A 38 0.17 -12.08 -4.74
CA ALA A 38 -1.02 -11.90 -5.56
C ALA A 38 -0.89 -12.74 -6.86
N PRO A 39 -1.98 -12.97 -7.61
CA PRO A 39 -1.94 -13.76 -8.85
C PRO A 39 -0.96 -13.24 -9.90
N TRP A 40 -0.58 -11.96 -9.81
CA TRP A 40 0.35 -11.24 -10.69
C TRP A 40 1.75 -11.05 -10.09
N GLY A 41 2.07 -11.68 -8.95
CA GLY A 41 3.36 -11.56 -8.28
C GLY A 41 3.20 -11.13 -6.83
N GLU A 42 3.70 -9.95 -6.48
CA GLU A 42 3.60 -9.37 -5.14
C GLU A 42 2.98 -7.98 -5.22
N GLY A 43 2.35 -7.55 -4.12
CA GLY A 43 1.71 -6.25 -4.04
C GLY A 43 1.67 -5.69 -2.62
N TYR A 44 1.38 -4.40 -2.51
CA TYR A 44 1.17 -3.74 -1.24
C TYR A 44 -0.22 -4.06 -0.72
N ARG A 45 -0.29 -4.60 0.50
CA ARG A 45 -1.54 -4.70 1.25
C ARG A 45 -1.81 -3.34 1.90
N VAL A 46 -2.82 -2.64 1.41
CA VAL A 46 -3.09 -1.24 1.82
C VAL A 46 -4.45 -1.14 2.48
N TYR A 47 -4.50 -0.53 3.65
CA TYR A 47 -5.77 -0.18 4.30
C TYR A 47 -6.28 1.16 3.77
N SER A 48 -7.52 1.19 3.31
CA SER A 48 -8.21 2.44 2.94
C SER A 48 -9.49 2.58 3.76
N PRO A 49 -9.70 3.69 4.48
CA PRO A 49 -10.92 3.92 5.25
C PRO A 49 -12.16 4.10 4.36
N ASN A 50 -11.98 4.21 3.03
CA ASN A 50 -13.08 4.37 2.09
C ASN A 50 -13.70 3.03 1.65
N VAL A 51 -13.09 1.91 2.01
CA VAL A 51 -13.59 0.56 1.69
C VAL A 51 -13.61 -0.28 2.96
N GLU A 52 -14.59 -1.17 3.06
CA GLU A 52 -14.73 -2.06 4.22
C GLU A 52 -13.64 -3.15 4.29
N ASP A 53 -12.97 -3.44 3.17
CA ASP A 53 -12.00 -4.52 3.04
C ASP A 53 -10.63 -4.00 2.60
N ASP A 54 -9.58 -4.54 3.19
CA ASP A 54 -8.20 -4.28 2.76
C ASP A 54 -7.84 -5.12 1.53
N GLY A 55 -7.02 -4.57 0.63
CA GLY A 55 -6.69 -5.22 -0.64
C GLY A 55 -5.19 -5.25 -0.91
N VAL A 56 -4.78 -6.20 -1.76
CA VAL A 56 -3.41 -6.29 -2.29
C VAL A 56 -3.38 -5.60 -3.65
N PHE A 57 -2.56 -4.55 -3.75
CA PHE A 57 -2.48 -3.69 -4.92
C PHE A 57 -1.07 -3.70 -5.53
N PRO A 58 -0.95 -3.54 -6.86
CA PRO A 58 0.36 -3.56 -7.52
C PRO A 58 1.24 -2.40 -7.06
N PHE A 59 2.54 -2.66 -6.89
CA PHE A 59 3.51 -1.65 -6.45
C PHE A 59 3.58 -0.44 -7.37
N SER A 60 3.33 -0.62 -8.67
CA SER A 60 3.38 0.47 -9.66
C SER A 60 2.34 1.58 -9.42
N GLU A 61 1.26 1.29 -8.70
CA GLU A 61 0.20 2.25 -8.41
C GLU A 61 0.45 3.06 -7.13
N PHE A 62 1.51 2.73 -6.39
CA PHE A 62 1.79 3.28 -5.07
C PHE A 62 3.26 3.62 -4.88
N GLU A 63 3.53 4.67 -4.13
CA GLU A 63 4.87 5.09 -3.75
C GLU A 63 5.02 5.00 -2.24
N ILE A 64 6.06 4.34 -1.73
CA ILE A 64 6.35 4.32 -0.29
C ILE A 64 6.73 5.74 0.13
N VAL A 65 5.98 6.28 1.08
CA VAL A 65 6.30 7.52 1.78
C VAL A 65 6.70 7.14 3.21
N GLU A 66 8.00 7.14 3.48
CA GLU A 66 8.50 7.03 4.85
C GLU A 66 7.98 8.23 5.62
N GLN A 67 7.14 8.00 6.64
CA GLN A 67 6.83 9.08 7.57
C GLN A 67 8.03 9.23 8.51
N PRO A 68 8.69 10.40 8.53
CA PRO A 68 9.70 10.67 9.53
C PRO A 68 9.03 10.65 10.90
N SER A 69 9.60 9.90 11.84
CA SER A 69 9.27 9.99 13.25
C SER A 69 9.49 11.44 13.70
N GLY A 70 8.41 12.18 13.90
CA GLY A 70 8.39 13.53 14.48
C GLY A 70 7.79 13.49 15.87
#